data_AF-A0A137P804-F1
#
_entry.id   AF-A0A137P804-F1
#
_cell.length_a   1.000
_cell.length_b   1.000
_cell.length_c   1.000
_cell.angle_alpha   90.00
_cell.angle_beta   90.00
_cell.angle_gamma   90.00
#
_symmetry.space_group_name_H-M   'P 1'
#
loop_
_entity.id
_entity.type
_entity.pdbx_description
1 polymer ?
#
loop_
_entity_poly.entity_id
_entity_poly.type
_entity_poly.pdbx_seq_one_letter_code
_entity_poly.pdbx_strand_id
1 'polypeptide(L)' 'SFISHQDPSLKKRPRRRHHEVERLYQCNFPRCPKAYGTLNHLNAHVLSQNHGPKRLPAEFKEIRKLWKAKKEK' A
#
# COMPACT_ATOMS: atom_id res chain seq x y z
N SER A 1 -7.23 14.71 40.71
CA SER A 1 -5.92 14.08 40.45
C SER A 1 -5.85 13.68 38.99
N PHE A 2 -4.96 14.28 38.20
CA PHE A 2 -4.80 13.98 36.77
C PHE A 2 -3.32 13.68 36.55
N ILE A 3 -2.96 12.39 36.52
CA ILE A 3 -1.57 11.99 36.25
C ILE A 3 -1.33 12.22 34.76
N SER A 4 -0.64 13.31 34.42
CA SER A 4 -0.12 13.53 33.07
C SER A 4 1.07 12.60 32.85
N HIS A 5 0.82 11.45 32.22
CA HIS A 5 1.87 10.69 31.58
C HIS A 5 2.43 11.53 30.42
N GLN A 6 3.63 12.08 30.58
CA GLN A 6 4.39 12.61 29.45
C GLN A 6 4.67 11.45 28.50
N ASP A 7 3.96 11.41 27.37
CA ASP A 7 4.23 10.49 26.27
C ASP A 7 5.63 10.79 25.73
N PRO A 8 6.58 9.85 25.81
CA PRO A 8 7.94 10.07 25.35
C PRO A 8 7.93 10.19 23.83
N SER A 9 7.74 11.41 23.33
CA SER A 9 7.96 11.89 21.96
C SER A 9 8.17 10.77 20.93
N LEU A 10 7.09 10.01 20.65
CA LEU A 10 7.15 8.98 19.62
C LEU A 10 7.45 9.69 18.30
N LYS A 11 8.70 9.64 17.85
CA LYS A 11 9.13 10.16 16.54
C LYS A 11 8.24 9.53 15.48
N LYS A 12 7.20 10.25 15.08
CA LYS A 12 6.27 9.81 14.04
C LYS A 12 7.09 9.61 12.77
N ARG A 13 6.98 8.42 12.17
CA ARG A 13 7.67 8.12 10.91
C ARG A 13 7.33 9.23 9.92
N PRO A 14 8.32 9.85 9.25
CA PRO A 14 8.06 10.93 8.31
C PRO A 14 7.07 10.44 7.25
N ARG A 15 6.00 11.21 7.05
CA ARG A 15 4.99 10.91 6.03
C ARG A 15 5.66 11.07 4.67
N ARG A 16 5.75 9.99 3.88
CA ARG A 16 6.19 10.05 2.48
C ARG A 16 5.27 10.98 1.69
N ARG A 17 5.84 11.86 0.84
CA ARG A 17 5.03 12.69 -0.06
C ARG A 17 4.25 11.83 -1.03
N HIS A 18 3.16 12.37 -1.58
CA HIS A 18 2.27 11.65 -2.48
C HIS A 18 3.00 11.07 -3.71
N HIS A 19 4.05 11.74 -4.18
CA HIS A 19 4.84 11.34 -5.36
C HIS A 19 5.89 10.28 -5.02
N GLU A 20 6.33 10.20 -3.77
CA GLU A 20 7.32 9.21 -3.30
C GLU A 20 6.69 7.83 -3.05
N VAL A 21 5.35 7.74 -3.03
CA VAL A 21 4.63 6.47 -2.88
C VAL A 21 4.47 5.83 -4.26
N GLU A 22 5.38 4.91 -4.60
CA GLU A 22 5.22 4.08 -5.79
C GLU A 22 3.93 3.24 -5.69
N ARG A 23 3.02 3.45 -6.64
CA ARG A 23 1.72 2.76 -6.72
C ARG A 23 1.83 1.54 -7.63
N LEU A 24 2.51 0.52 -7.14
CA LEU A 24 2.82 -0.70 -7.91
C LEU A 24 1.64 -1.66 -8.01
N TYR A 25 0.62 -1.49 -7.16
CA TYR A 25 -0.54 -2.37 -7.10
C TYR A 25 -1.68 -1.78 -7.94
N GLN A 26 -1.62 -1.96 -9.26
CA GLN A 26 -2.68 -1.54 -10.17
C GLN A 26 -3.84 -2.54 -10.17
N CYS A 27 -5.07 -2.03 -10.24
CA CYS A 27 -6.22 -2.88 -10.45
C CYS A 27 -6.23 -3.39 -11.89
N ASN A 28 -6.32 -4.71 -12.09
CA ASN A 28 -6.41 -5.34 -13.41
C ASN A 28 -7.84 -5.39 -13.96
N PHE A 29 -8.79 -4.66 -13.35
CA PHE A 29 -10.18 -4.67 -13.81
C PHE A 29 -10.35 -3.79 -15.05
N PRO A 30 -11.05 -4.25 -16.09
CA PRO A 30 -11.28 -3.45 -17.29
C PRO A 30 -11.96 -2.13 -16.91
N ARG A 31 -11.43 -1.01 -17.42
CA ARG A 31 -11.85 0.36 -17.09
C ARG A 31 -11.54 0.84 -15.67
N CYS A 32 -10.68 0.15 -14.90
CA CYS A 32 -10.18 0.69 -13.64
C CYS A 32 -8.74 1.25 -13.75
N PRO A 33 -8.55 2.58 -13.78
CA PRO A 33 -7.21 3.18 -13.80
C PRO A 33 -6.57 3.30 -12.41
N LYS A 34 -7.16 2.72 -11.36
CA LYS A 34 -6.68 2.94 -9.98
C LYS A 34 -5.46 2.06 -9.67
N ALA A 35 -4.46 2.69 -9.07
CA ALA A 35 -3.28 2.03 -8.54
C ALA A 35 -3.05 2.45 -7.08
N TYR A 36 -2.54 1.51 -6.29
CA TYR A 36 -2.35 1.67 -4.85
C TYR A 36 -0.91 1.34 -4.44
N GLY A 37 -0.45 1.95 -3.34
CA GLY A 37 0.90 1.72 -2.81
C GLY A 37 1.05 0.42 -2.01
N THR A 38 -0.06 -0.17 -1.56
CA THR A 38 -0.04 -1.45 -0.82
C THR A 38 -1.18 -2.36 -1.28
N LEU A 39 -0.96 -3.67 -1.13
CA LEU A 39 -1.94 -4.70 -1.47
C LEU A 39 -3.23 -4.58 -0.65
N ASN A 40 -3.16 -4.16 0.63
CA ASN A 40 -4.35 -3.96 1.45
C ASN A 40 -5.31 -2.93 0.84
N HIS A 41 -4.79 -1.79 0.36
CA HIS A 41 -5.62 -0.77 -0.28
C HIS A 41 -6.19 -1.27 -1.61
N LEU A 42 -5.41 -2.03 -2.39
CA LEU A 42 -5.92 -2.67 -3.61
C LEU A 42 -7.02 -3.70 -3.29
N ASN A 43 -6.85 -4.53 -2.26
CA ASN A 43 -7.86 -5.52 -1.88
C ASN A 43 -9.15 -4.88 -1.35
N ALA A 44 -9.05 -3.82 -0.55
CA ALA A 44 -10.21 -3.03 -0.14
C ALA A 44 -10.91 -2.39 -1.35
N HIS A 45 -10.14 -1.90 -2.32
CA HIS A 45 -10.68 -1.39 -3.57
C HIS A 45 -11.40 -2.46 -4.40
N VAL A 46 -10.80 -3.64 -4.57
CA VAL A 46 -11.40 -4.74 -5.33
C VAL A 46 -12.72 -5.20 -4.71
N LEU A 47 -12.77 -5.28 -3.38
CA LEU A 47 -13.97 -5.64 -2.64
C LEU A 47 -15.06 -4.58 -2.74
N SER A 48 -14.71 -3.31 -2.55
CA SER A 48 -15.70 -2.21 -2.57
C SER A 48 -16.21 -1.87 -3.97
N GLN A 49 -15.43 -2.11 -5.01
CA GLN A 49 -15.82 -1.85 -6.40
C GLN A 49 -16.32 -3.10 -7.13
N ASN A 50 -16.46 -4.24 -6.44
CA ASN A 50 -16.82 -5.52 -7.04
C ASN A 50 -15.99 -5.88 -8.27
N HIS A 51 -14.68 -5.57 -8.23
CA HIS A 51 -13.73 -5.92 -9.31
C HIS A 51 -13.33 -7.40 -9.32
N GLY A 52 -14.20 -8.27 -8.79
CA GLY A 52 -14.00 -9.71 -8.69
C GLY A 52 -13.33 -10.17 -7.38
N PRO A 53 -12.71 -11.37 -7.38
CA PRO A 53 -12.18 -11.97 -6.16
C PRO A 53 -10.93 -11.25 -5.64
N LYS A 54 -10.78 -11.26 -4.31
CA LYS A 54 -9.63 -10.71 -3.57
C LYS A 54 -8.33 -11.16 -4.22
N ARG A 55 -7.40 -10.22 -4.41
CA ARG A 55 -6.12 -10.52 -5.02
C ARG A 55 -5.24 -11.25 -4.01
N LEU A 56 -4.63 -12.34 -4.47
CA LEU A 56 -3.74 -13.15 -3.66
C LEU A 56 -2.34 -12.53 -3.61
N PRO A 57 -1.64 -12.61 -2.47
CA PRO A 57 -0.26 -12.15 -2.38
C PRO A 57 0.71 -12.91 -3.30
N ALA A 58 0.34 -14.12 -3.75
CA ALA A 58 1.12 -14.90 -4.71
C ALA A 58 1.27 -14.20 -6.07
N GLU A 59 0.20 -13.58 -6.57
CA GLU A 59 0.18 -12.84 -7.84
C GLU A 59 1.15 -11.65 -7.84
N PHE A 60 1.45 -11.10 -6.67
CA PHE A 60 2.33 -9.93 -6.50
C PHE A 60 3.75 -10.32 -6.07
N LYS A 61 4.08 -11.62 -6.02
CA LYS A 61 5.44 -12.09 -5.71
C LYS A 61 6.46 -11.57 -6.73
N GLU A 62 6.07 -11.58 -8.01
CA GLU A 62 6.84 -11.04 -9.14
C GLU A 62 7.05 -9.52 -9.00
N ILE A 63 5.97 -8.77 -8.75
CA ILE A 63 6.04 -7.30 -8.56
C ILE A 63 6.91 -6.93 -7.35
N ARG A 64 6.84 -7.69 -6.25
CA ARG A 64 7.71 -7.47 -5.07
C ARG A 64 9.17 -7.78 -5.38
N LYS A 65 9.45 -8.81 -6.16
CA LYS A 65 10.81 -9.17 -6.59
C LYS A 65 11.40 -8.07 -7.47
N LEU A 66 10.64 -7.60 -8.45
CA LEU A 66 11.02 -6.49 -9.33
C LEU A 66 11.26 -5.19 -8.55
N TRP A 67 10.40 -4.88 -7.57
CA TRP A 67 10.59 -3.69 -6.73
C TRP A 67 11.84 -3.76 -5.87
N LYS A 68 12.10 -4.92 -5.25
CA LYS A 68 13.31 -5.12 -4.46
C LYS A 68 14.56 -4.95 -5.33
N ALA A 69 14.56 -5.54 -6.53
CA ALA A 69 15.66 -5.40 -7.49
C ALA A 69 15.84 -3.95 -7.97
N LYS A 70 14.75 -3.20 -8.21
CA LYS A 70 14.79 -1.79 -8.63
C LYS A 70 15.31 -0.87 -7.54
N LYS A 71 15.12 -1.23 -6.26
CA LYS A 71 15.55 -0.43 -5.11
C LYS A 71 16.97 -0.75 -4.64
N GLU A 72 17.56 -1.84 -5.14
CA GLU A 72 18.92 -2.31 -4.80
C GLU A 72 19.97 -1.86 -5.84
N LYS A 73 19.56 -1.11 -6.88
CA LYS A 73 20.42 -0.54 -7.93
C LYS A 73 20.48 0.97 -7.78
#